data_AF-B4DGZ7-F1
#
_entry.id   AF-B4DGZ7-F1
#
_cell.length_a   1.000
_cell.length_b   1.000
_cell.length_c   1.000
_cell.angle_alpha   90.00
_cell.angle_beta   90.00
_cell.angle_gamma   90.00
#
_symmetry.space_group_name_H-M   'P 1'
#
loop_
_entity.id
_entity.type
_entity.pdbx_description
1 polymer ?
#
loop_
_entity_poly.entity_id
_entity_poly.type
_entity_poly.pdbx_seq_one_letter_code
_entity_poly.pdbx_strand_id
1 'polypeptide(L)'
;MDLKYVQRIEKQFLLYAYWIGLGILSSVGLGTGLHTFLLYLGPHIASVTLAAYECNSVNFPEPPYPDQIICPDEEGTEGTISLWSIISKVRIEACMWGIGTAIGELPPYFMARAARLSGAEPDDEEYQEFEEMLEHAESAQDFASRAKLAVQKLVQKVGFFGILACASIPNPLFDLAGITCGHFLVPFWTFFGATLIGKAIIKMHIQKIFVIITFSKHIVEQMVAFIGAVPGIGPSLQKPFQEYLEAQRQKLHHKSEMGTPQGENWLSWMFEKLVVVMVCYFILSIINSMAQSYAKRIQQRLNSEEKTK
;
A
#
# COMPACT_ATOMS: atom_id res chain seq x y z
N MET A 1 -10.86 -33.12 17.69
CA MET A 1 -10.41 -31.76 17.30
C MET A 1 -11.38 -30.78 17.94
N ASP A 2 -10.96 -30.07 18.98
CA ASP A 2 -11.85 -29.20 19.76
C ASP A 2 -12.38 -28.03 18.93
N LEU A 3 -13.69 -27.75 19.04
CA LEU A 3 -14.37 -26.65 18.34
C LEU A 3 -13.67 -25.28 18.55
N LYS A 4 -13.07 -25.08 19.72
CA LYS A 4 -12.26 -23.89 20.06
C LYS A 4 -10.99 -23.76 19.20
N TYR A 5 -10.36 -24.88 18.85
CA TYR A 5 -9.16 -24.91 18.01
C TYR A 5 -9.50 -24.58 16.57
N VAL A 6 -10.61 -25.13 16.06
CA VAL A 6 -11.14 -24.83 14.71
C VAL A 6 -11.49 -23.34 14.59
N GLN A 7 -12.23 -22.78 15.56
CA GLN A 7 -12.57 -21.36 15.59
C GLN A 7 -11.34 -20.43 15.66
N ARG A 8 -10.28 -20.85 16.37
CA ARG A 8 -9.01 -20.08 16.45
C ARG A 8 -8.30 -20.06 15.10
N ILE A 9 -8.22 -21.22 14.42
CA ILE A 9 -7.61 -21.32 13.09
C ILE A 9 -8.40 -20.51 12.07
N GLU A 10 -9.73 -20.60 12.10
CA GLU A 10 -10.61 -19.85 11.20
C GLU A 10 -10.39 -18.34 11.34
N LYS A 11 -10.36 -17.82 12.57
CA LYS A 11 -10.08 -16.40 12.83
C LYS A 11 -8.70 -15.97 12.34
N GLN A 12 -7.66 -16.78 12.59
CA GLN A 12 -6.31 -16.48 12.08
C GLN A 12 -6.26 -16.47 10.55
N PHE A 13 -6.91 -17.45 9.91
CA PHE A 13 -6.96 -17.53 8.47
C PHE A 13 -7.67 -16.32 7.86
N LEU A 14 -8.81 -15.92 8.43
CA LEU A 14 -9.55 -14.72 8.00
C LEU A 14 -8.71 -13.45 8.17
N LEU A 15 -7.96 -13.33 9.26
CA LEU A 15 -7.06 -12.20 9.48
C LEU A 15 -5.95 -12.14 8.42
N TYR A 16 -5.33 -13.28 8.09
CA TYR A 16 -4.30 -13.34 7.06
C TYR A 16 -4.88 -13.03 5.68
N ALA A 17 -6.04 -13.59 5.34
CA ALA A 17 -6.74 -13.32 4.10
C ALA A 17 -7.12 -11.85 3.98
N TYR A 18 -7.55 -11.22 5.08
CA TYR A 18 -7.85 -9.79 5.13
C TYR A 18 -6.63 -8.93 4.80
N TRP A 19 -5.49 -9.17 5.45
CA TRP A 19 -4.27 -8.41 5.19
C TRP A 19 -3.70 -8.64 3.79
N ILE A 20 -3.74 -9.87 3.28
CA ILE A 20 -3.38 -10.17 1.89
C ILE A 20 -4.32 -9.44 0.93
N GLY A 21 -5.63 -9.50 1.15
CA GLY A 21 -6.64 -8.85 0.31
C GLY A 21 -6.45 -7.34 0.25
N LEU A 22 -6.25 -6.68 1.40
CA LEU A 22 -5.92 -5.26 1.45
C LEU A 22 -4.62 -4.94 0.70
N GLY A 23 -3.60 -5.79 0.83
CA GLY A 23 -2.35 -5.68 0.08
C GLY A 23 -2.58 -5.74 -1.43
N ILE A 24 -3.40 -6.68 -1.92
CA ILE A 24 -3.76 -6.79 -3.34
C ILE A 24 -4.47 -5.51 -3.80
N LEU A 25 -5.50 -5.09 -3.08
CA LEU A 25 -6.28 -3.89 -3.41
C LEU A 25 -5.43 -2.62 -3.45
N SER A 26 -4.41 -2.54 -2.58
CA SER A 26 -3.47 -1.41 -2.57
C SER A 26 -2.58 -1.32 -3.82
N SER A 27 -2.40 -2.43 -4.55
CA SER A 27 -1.52 -2.48 -5.74
C SER A 27 -2.30 -2.52 -7.06
N VAL A 28 -3.54 -3.00 -7.07
CA VAL A 28 -4.38 -3.03 -8.28
C VAL A 28 -4.87 -1.62 -8.68
N GLY A 29 -4.96 -0.69 -7.72
CA GLY A 29 -5.31 0.71 -7.96
C GLY A 29 -4.11 1.59 -8.31
N LEU A 30 -3.66 1.53 -9.57
CA LEU A 30 -2.71 2.42 -10.28
C LEU A 30 -2.32 3.70 -9.51
N GLY A 31 -1.35 3.60 -8.59
CA GLY A 31 -0.68 4.76 -7.99
C GLY A 31 -1.01 5.10 -6.53
N THR A 32 -2.00 4.48 -5.87
CA THR A 32 -2.39 4.88 -4.49
C THR A 32 -1.95 3.91 -3.39
N GLY A 33 -1.03 2.97 -3.64
CA GLY A 33 -0.61 2.00 -2.62
C GLY A 33 -0.01 2.60 -1.34
N LEU A 34 0.58 3.80 -1.41
CA LEU A 34 0.97 4.56 -0.23
C LEU A 34 -0.24 5.04 0.58
N HIS A 35 -1.29 5.50 -0.11
CA HIS A 35 -2.52 5.97 0.51
C HIS A 35 -3.24 4.83 1.24
N THR A 36 -3.38 3.65 0.61
CA THR A 36 -3.98 2.49 1.27
C THR A 36 -3.15 2.04 2.47
N PHE A 37 -1.82 2.06 2.37
CA PHE A 37 -0.94 1.80 3.52
C PHE A 37 -1.23 2.79 4.66
N LEU A 38 -1.30 4.09 4.38
CA LEU A 38 -1.59 5.13 5.37
C LEU A 38 -3.00 5.06 5.98
N LEU A 39 -3.96 4.41 5.31
CA LEU A 39 -5.32 4.24 5.81
C LEU A 39 -5.51 2.98 6.68
N TYR A 40 -4.76 1.92 6.40
CA TYR A 40 -4.98 0.61 7.04
C TYR A 40 -3.77 0.14 7.86
N LEU A 41 -2.68 -0.24 7.20
CA LEU A 41 -1.53 -0.85 7.88
C LEU A 41 -0.76 0.15 8.74
N GLY A 42 -0.56 1.38 8.26
CA GLY A 42 0.11 2.45 8.99
C GLY A 42 -0.55 2.76 10.33
N PRO A 43 -1.87 3.05 10.37
CA PRO A 43 -2.61 3.27 11.61
C PRO A 43 -2.59 2.07 12.55
N HIS A 44 -2.66 0.84 12.02
CA HIS A 44 -2.52 -0.36 12.84
C HIS A 44 -1.15 -0.43 13.52
N ILE A 45 -0.05 -0.27 12.77
CA ILE A 45 1.31 -0.26 13.33
C ILE A 45 1.48 0.88 14.34
N ALA A 46 0.93 2.07 14.04
CA ALA A 46 0.96 3.21 14.95
C ALA A 46 0.23 2.91 16.26
N SER A 47 -0.98 2.34 16.20
CA SER A 47 -1.76 1.98 17.40
C SER A 47 -1.03 0.96 18.29
N VAL A 48 -0.44 -0.08 17.68
CA VAL A 48 0.37 -1.08 18.40
C VAL A 48 1.62 -0.46 19.01
N THR A 49 2.28 0.45 18.28
CA THR A 49 3.47 1.17 18.78
C THR A 49 3.12 2.01 20.00
N LEU A 50 2.03 2.77 19.92
CA LEU A 50 1.57 3.64 20.99
C LEU A 50 1.18 2.86 22.24
N ALA A 51 0.35 1.83 22.07
CA ALA A 51 -0.05 0.95 23.16
C ALA A 51 1.14 0.19 23.76
N ALA A 52 2.13 -0.21 22.96
CA ALA A 52 3.31 -0.86 23.47
C ALA A 52 4.11 0.03 24.43
N TYR A 53 4.24 1.32 24.12
CA TYR A 53 4.90 2.28 25.01
C TYR A 53 4.06 2.64 26.24
N GLU A 54 2.73 2.60 26.16
CA GLU A 54 1.85 2.95 27.27
C GLU A 54 1.65 1.81 28.26
N CYS A 55 1.44 0.61 27.74
CA CYS A 55 1.34 -0.61 28.54
C CYS A 55 2.71 -1.14 28.97
N ASN A 56 3.81 -0.55 28.50
CA ASN A 56 5.17 -1.06 28.59
C ASN A 56 5.26 -2.57 28.24
N SER A 57 4.48 -3.02 27.26
CA SER A 57 4.33 -4.42 26.88
C SER A 57 3.80 -4.57 25.46
N VAL A 58 4.27 -5.60 24.74
CA VAL A 58 3.68 -6.01 23.44
C VAL A 58 2.76 -7.23 23.57
N ASN A 59 2.61 -7.76 24.79
CA ASN A 59 1.81 -8.93 25.11
C ASN A 59 0.37 -8.51 25.44
N PHE A 60 -0.36 -8.05 24.43
CA PHE A 60 -1.77 -7.72 24.57
C PHE A 60 -2.62 -8.99 24.73
N PRO A 61 -3.63 -8.99 25.62
CA PRO A 61 -4.51 -10.13 25.82
C PRO A 61 -5.36 -10.44 24.57
N GLU A 62 -5.43 -11.73 24.24
CA GLU A 62 -6.19 -12.26 23.10
C GLU A 62 -7.24 -13.26 23.63
N PRO A 63 -8.56 -12.97 23.55
CA PRO A 63 -9.22 -11.75 23.05
C PRO A 63 -9.10 -10.54 24.01
N PRO A 64 -9.26 -9.27 23.57
CA PRO A 64 -9.89 -8.79 22.32
C PRO A 64 -8.95 -8.30 21.19
N TYR A 65 -7.63 -8.43 21.33
CA TYR A 65 -6.69 -8.10 20.25
C TYR A 65 -6.94 -8.98 19.00
N PRO A 66 -6.86 -8.44 17.76
CA PRO A 66 -6.35 -7.13 17.33
C PRO A 66 -7.39 -6.00 17.22
N ASP A 67 -8.67 -6.26 17.50
CA ASP A 67 -9.75 -5.28 17.31
C ASP A 67 -9.71 -4.15 18.35
N GLN A 68 -9.30 -4.50 19.58
CA GLN A 68 -9.07 -3.57 20.68
C GLN A 68 -7.77 -3.92 21.39
N ILE A 69 -6.96 -2.91 21.71
CA ILE A 69 -5.70 -3.09 22.43
C ILE A 69 -5.94 -2.71 23.90
N ILE A 70 -5.78 -3.69 24.79
CA ILE A 70 -5.91 -3.52 26.24
C ILE A 70 -4.54 -3.81 26.86
N CYS A 71 -4.14 -3.05 27.87
CA CYS A 71 -2.92 -3.34 28.61
C CYS A 71 -3.10 -4.61 29.46
N PRO A 72 -2.06 -5.47 29.56
CA PRO A 72 -2.11 -6.62 30.45
C PRO A 72 -2.17 -6.18 31.93
N ASP A 73 -2.85 -6.95 32.77
CA ASP A 73 -3.00 -6.69 34.21
C ASP A 73 -1.70 -6.95 35.01
N GLU A 74 -0.80 -7.76 34.46
CA GLU A 74 0.51 -8.02 35.05
C GLU A 74 1.50 -6.92 34.62
N GLU A 75 2.09 -6.21 35.59
CA GLU A 75 3.20 -5.29 35.36
C GLU A 75 4.32 -6.05 34.64
N GLY A 76 4.46 -5.78 33.34
CA GLY A 76 5.50 -6.38 32.52
C GLY A 76 6.87 -6.10 33.14
N THR A 77 7.72 -7.13 33.20
CA THR A 77 9.15 -7.06 33.60
C THR A 77 9.75 -5.68 33.27
N GLU A 78 10.34 -4.99 34.27
CA GLU A 78 10.92 -3.63 34.20
C GLU A 78 11.97 -3.45 33.07
N GLY A 79 11.51 -3.43 31.83
CA GLY A 79 12.33 -3.32 30.64
C GLY A 79 11.73 -2.29 29.71
N THR A 80 12.57 -1.44 29.14
CA THR A 80 12.17 -0.48 28.12
C THR A 80 11.74 -1.23 26.86
N ILE A 81 10.58 -0.87 26.30
CA ILE A 81 10.10 -1.48 25.06
C ILE A 81 11.03 -1.13 23.91
N SER A 82 11.68 -2.16 23.36
CA SER A 82 12.56 -2.03 22.22
C SER A 82 11.78 -1.90 20.92
N LEU A 83 12.34 -1.17 19.95
CA LEU A 83 11.83 -1.13 18.57
C LEU A 83 11.65 -2.53 17.99
N TRP A 84 12.58 -3.43 18.28
CA TRP A 84 12.56 -4.80 17.77
C TRP A 84 11.36 -5.60 18.28
N SER A 85 10.94 -5.36 19.53
CA SER A 85 9.75 -5.98 20.13
C SER A 85 8.49 -5.59 19.35
N ILE A 86 8.34 -4.31 19.01
CA ILE A 86 7.20 -3.78 18.26
C ILE A 86 7.23 -4.29 16.80
N ILE A 87 8.41 -4.25 16.16
CA ILE A 87 8.64 -4.79 14.81
C ILE A 87 8.21 -6.25 14.72
N SER A 88 8.51 -7.03 15.76
CA SER A 88 8.17 -8.45 15.87
C SER A 88 6.68 -8.68 16.12
N LYS A 89 6.02 -7.82 16.91
CA LYS A 89 4.59 -7.92 17.21
C LYS A 89 3.73 -7.77 15.96
N VAL A 90 4.00 -6.76 15.12
CA VAL A 90 3.21 -6.47 13.90
C VAL A 90 3.71 -7.20 12.64
N ARG A 91 4.58 -8.20 12.80
CA ARG A 91 5.30 -8.81 11.67
C ARG A 91 4.39 -9.54 10.70
N ILE A 92 3.34 -10.18 11.20
CA ILE A 92 2.51 -11.07 10.39
C ILE A 92 1.61 -10.22 9.51
N GLU A 93 0.93 -9.24 10.09
CA GLU A 93 0.07 -8.27 9.41
C GLU A 93 0.86 -7.53 8.31
N ALA A 94 2.06 -7.05 8.66
CA ALA A 94 2.99 -6.42 7.74
C ALA A 94 3.42 -7.36 6.59
N CYS A 95 3.85 -8.60 6.90
CA CYS A 95 4.26 -9.54 5.86
C CYS A 95 3.10 -9.95 4.94
N MET A 96 1.91 -10.23 5.49
CA MET A 96 0.72 -10.61 4.73
C MET A 96 0.27 -9.49 3.79
N TRP A 97 0.29 -8.23 4.27
CA TRP A 97 0.10 -7.07 3.40
C TRP A 97 1.12 -7.04 2.27
N GLY A 98 2.41 -7.17 2.60
CA GLY A 98 3.50 -7.13 1.62
C GLY A 98 3.37 -8.22 0.55
N ILE A 99 2.99 -9.43 0.94
CA ILE A 99 2.67 -10.54 0.02
C ILE A 99 1.50 -10.14 -0.90
N GLY A 100 0.42 -9.59 -0.33
CA GLY A 100 -0.71 -9.10 -1.10
C GLY A 100 -0.31 -8.07 -2.15
N THR A 101 0.58 -7.12 -1.81
CA THR A 101 1.07 -6.13 -2.77
C THR A 101 1.92 -6.73 -3.91
N ALA A 102 2.59 -7.85 -3.68
CA ALA A 102 3.32 -8.56 -4.73
C ALA A 102 2.36 -9.32 -5.65
N ILE A 103 1.31 -9.93 -5.08
CA ILE A 103 0.24 -10.59 -5.84
C ILE A 103 -0.52 -9.57 -6.71
N GLY A 104 -0.75 -8.36 -6.18
CA GLY A 104 -1.45 -7.31 -6.92
C GLY A 104 -0.70 -6.77 -8.16
N GLU A 105 0.58 -7.10 -8.36
CA GLU A 105 1.30 -6.80 -9.61
C GLU A 105 1.17 -7.89 -10.68
N LEU A 106 0.59 -9.04 -10.35
CA LEU A 106 0.38 -10.11 -11.31
C LEU A 106 -0.56 -9.72 -12.46
N PRO A 107 -1.68 -9.01 -12.24
CA PRO A 107 -2.57 -8.63 -13.34
C PRO A 107 -1.85 -7.77 -14.40
N PRO A 108 -1.18 -6.65 -14.06
CA PRO A 108 -0.43 -5.87 -15.06
C PRO A 108 0.68 -6.66 -15.74
N TYR A 109 1.35 -7.57 -15.03
CA TYR A 109 2.39 -8.43 -15.60
C TYR A 109 1.85 -9.41 -16.64
N PHE A 110 0.76 -10.13 -16.33
CA PHE A 110 0.18 -11.09 -17.25
C PHE A 110 -0.51 -10.41 -18.43
N MET A 111 -1.18 -9.27 -18.21
CA MET A 111 -1.78 -8.47 -19.28
C MET A 111 -0.70 -8.01 -20.28
N ALA A 112 0.36 -7.37 -19.80
CA ALA A 112 1.45 -6.90 -20.67
C ALA A 112 2.17 -8.06 -21.39
N ARG A 113 2.29 -9.23 -20.74
CA ARG A 113 2.87 -10.43 -21.34
C ARG A 113 1.97 -11.03 -22.41
N ALA A 114 0.67 -11.12 -22.17
CA ALA A 114 -0.30 -11.62 -23.14
C ALA A 114 -0.35 -10.73 -24.37
N ALA A 115 -0.45 -9.41 -24.18
CA ALA A 115 -0.40 -8.42 -25.27
C ALA A 115 0.83 -8.60 -26.17
N ARG A 116 2.02 -8.78 -25.57
CA ARG A 116 3.25 -8.98 -26.32
C ARG A 116 3.28 -10.29 -27.11
N LEU A 117 2.73 -11.38 -26.55
CA LEU A 117 2.73 -12.71 -27.17
C LEU A 117 1.66 -12.87 -28.25
N SER A 118 0.51 -12.24 -28.09
CA SER A 118 -0.58 -12.28 -29.06
C SER A 118 -0.25 -11.49 -30.33
N GLY A 119 0.75 -10.61 -30.30
CA GLY A 119 1.08 -9.73 -31.42
C GLY A 119 -0.09 -8.82 -31.81
N ALA A 120 -0.95 -8.50 -30.81
CA ALA A 120 -2.19 -7.75 -30.96
C ALA A 120 -1.98 -6.56 -31.90
N GLU A 121 -2.78 -6.50 -32.97
CA GLU A 121 -2.78 -5.35 -33.85
C GLU A 121 -3.25 -4.12 -33.03
N PRO A 122 -2.78 -2.91 -33.34
CA PRO A 122 -3.11 -1.69 -32.57
C PRO A 122 -4.61 -1.34 -32.49
N ASP A 123 -5.49 -2.15 -33.10
CA ASP A 123 -6.95 -2.01 -33.09
C ASP A 123 -7.66 -2.96 -32.09
N ASP A 124 -6.92 -3.83 -31.38
CA ASP A 124 -7.47 -4.67 -30.31
C ASP A 124 -7.89 -3.81 -29.10
N GLU A 125 -9.16 -3.91 -28.69
CA GLU A 125 -9.75 -3.12 -27.59
C GLU A 125 -8.98 -3.29 -26.26
N GLU A 126 -8.49 -4.50 -25.97
CA GLU A 126 -7.69 -4.81 -24.77
C GLU A 126 -6.29 -4.15 -24.82
N TYR A 127 -5.74 -3.93 -26.03
CA TYR A 127 -4.47 -3.24 -26.24
C TYR A 127 -4.63 -1.72 -26.09
N GLN A 128 -5.72 -1.16 -26.61
CA GLN A 128 -6.07 0.26 -26.44
C GLN A 128 -6.33 0.62 -24.98
N GLU A 129 -7.07 -0.21 -24.24
CA GLU A 129 -7.28 -0.01 -22.79
C GLU A 129 -5.97 -0.07 -21.99
N PHE A 130 -5.05 -0.94 -22.40
CA PHE A 130 -3.73 -1.05 -21.79
C PHE A 130 -2.83 0.16 -22.12
N GLU A 131 -2.89 0.67 -23.34
CA GLU A 131 -2.17 1.86 -23.78
C GLU A 131 -2.72 3.12 -23.11
N GLU A 132 -4.04 3.27 -22.97
CA GLU A 132 -4.69 4.36 -22.22
C GLU A 132 -4.35 4.31 -20.71
N MET A 133 -4.31 3.12 -20.10
CA MET A 133 -3.84 2.97 -18.71
C MET A 133 -2.37 3.36 -18.55
N LEU A 134 -1.53 3.03 -19.53
CA LEU A 134 -0.13 3.44 -19.56
C LEU A 134 0.03 4.95 -19.74
N GLU A 135 -0.74 5.57 -20.63
CA GLU A 135 -0.73 7.02 -20.85
C GLU A 135 -1.17 7.80 -19.61
N HIS A 136 -2.19 7.32 -18.88
CA HIS A 136 -2.62 7.93 -17.61
C HIS A 136 -1.55 7.85 -16.51
N ALA A 137 -0.75 6.78 -16.48
CA ALA A 137 0.40 6.70 -15.59
C ALA A 137 1.58 7.59 -16.05
N GLU A 138 1.65 7.92 -17.36
CA GLU A 138 2.73 8.66 -17.99
C GLU A 138 2.53 10.17 -18.10
N SER A 139 1.33 10.71 -17.86
CA SER A 139 0.98 12.12 -18.09
C SER A 139 1.75 13.16 -17.24
N ALA A 140 2.76 12.74 -16.45
CA ALA A 140 3.77 13.60 -15.82
C ALA A 140 5.08 13.60 -16.66
N GLN A 141 5.00 14.09 -17.90
CA GLN A 141 6.08 14.02 -18.89
C GLN A 141 7.20 15.04 -18.63
N ASP A 142 8.29 14.55 -18.02
CA ASP A 142 9.69 14.82 -18.45
C ASP A 142 10.70 14.00 -17.61
N PHE A 143 10.39 13.83 -16.32
CA PHE A 143 11.18 12.99 -15.41
C PHE A 143 10.79 11.51 -15.51
N ALA A 144 9.49 11.23 -15.68
CA ALA A 144 8.94 9.88 -15.76
C ALA A 144 9.50 9.09 -16.96
N SER A 145 9.68 9.74 -18.11
CA SER A 145 10.24 9.13 -19.33
C SER A 145 11.71 8.74 -19.17
N ARG A 146 12.53 9.60 -18.53
CA ARG A 146 13.94 9.28 -18.20
C ARG A 146 14.04 8.18 -17.16
N ALA A 147 13.17 8.20 -16.15
CA ALA A 147 13.09 7.16 -15.13
C ALA A 147 12.66 5.81 -15.75
N LYS A 148 11.67 5.80 -16.65
CA LYS A 148 11.24 4.62 -17.42
C LYS A 148 12.40 4.03 -18.23
N LEU A 149 13.14 4.86 -18.96
CA LEU A 149 14.29 4.40 -19.75
C LEU A 149 15.41 3.84 -18.85
N ALA A 150 15.63 4.44 -17.67
CA ALA A 150 16.60 3.96 -16.69
C ALA A 150 16.17 2.62 -16.05
N VAL A 151 14.90 2.49 -15.67
CA VAL A 151 14.30 1.24 -15.17
C VAL A 151 14.38 0.14 -16.22
N GLN A 152 14.03 0.45 -17.47
CA GLN A 152 14.13 -0.49 -18.58
C GLN A 152 15.58 -0.99 -18.77
N LYS A 153 16.55 -0.08 -18.81
CA LYS A 153 17.98 -0.45 -18.92
C LYS A 153 18.45 -1.27 -17.72
N LEU A 154 17.98 -0.95 -16.50
CA LEU A 154 18.33 -1.67 -15.28
C LEU A 154 17.75 -3.09 -15.28
N VAL A 155 16.48 -3.26 -15.63
CA VAL A 155 15.81 -4.56 -15.69
C VAL A 155 16.42 -5.44 -16.78
N GLN A 156 16.71 -4.87 -17.97
CA GLN A 156 17.35 -5.63 -19.05
C GLN A 156 18.80 -6.02 -18.73
N LYS A 157 19.56 -5.15 -18.06
CA LYS A 157 20.99 -5.38 -17.80
C LYS A 157 21.24 -6.24 -16.56
N VAL A 158 20.41 -6.11 -15.53
CA VAL A 158 20.65 -6.69 -14.20
C VAL A 158 19.65 -7.82 -13.90
N GLY A 159 18.55 -7.93 -14.64
CA GLY A 159 17.57 -9.00 -14.49
C GLY A 159 16.93 -8.98 -13.09
N PHE A 160 17.04 -10.10 -12.37
CA PHE A 160 16.45 -10.29 -11.04
C PHE A 160 16.74 -9.14 -10.06
N PHE A 161 18.02 -8.73 -9.91
CA PHE A 161 18.38 -7.68 -8.95
C PHE A 161 17.91 -6.29 -9.39
N GLY A 162 17.75 -6.06 -10.69
CA GLY A 162 17.14 -4.83 -11.20
C GLY A 162 15.67 -4.75 -10.82
N ILE A 163 14.93 -5.84 -11.00
CA ILE A 163 13.52 -5.96 -10.59
C ILE A 163 13.39 -5.81 -9.08
N LEU A 164 14.26 -6.45 -8.31
CA LEU A 164 14.28 -6.36 -6.84
C LEU A 164 14.48 -4.91 -6.38
N ALA A 165 15.43 -4.19 -6.98
CA ALA A 165 15.68 -2.79 -6.67
C ALA A 165 14.45 -1.92 -6.97
N CYS A 166 13.81 -2.12 -8.12
CA CYS A 166 12.58 -1.42 -8.48
C CYS A 166 11.43 -1.72 -7.51
N ALA A 167 11.25 -2.99 -7.12
CA ALA A 167 10.20 -3.42 -6.19
C ALA A 167 10.42 -2.94 -4.74
N SER A 168 11.66 -2.59 -4.37
CA SER A 168 12.04 -2.18 -3.01
C SER A 168 11.81 -0.68 -2.73
N ILE A 169 11.59 0.14 -3.77
CA ILE A 169 11.45 1.60 -3.63
C ILE A 169 9.99 1.99 -3.34
N PRO A 170 9.71 2.80 -2.29
CA PRO A 170 8.38 3.37 -2.05
C PRO A 170 8.00 4.40 -3.14
N ASN A 171 6.86 4.16 -3.82
CA ASN A 171 6.19 4.86 -4.95
C ASN A 171 6.71 6.25 -5.41
N PRO A 172 6.82 6.54 -6.74
CA PRO A 172 5.78 6.33 -7.78
C PRO A 172 6.10 5.32 -8.92
N LEU A 173 7.27 4.67 -8.92
CA LEU A 173 7.74 3.82 -10.04
C LEU A 173 7.23 2.35 -10.00
N PHE A 174 6.36 2.04 -9.03
CA PHE A 174 5.97 0.69 -8.61
C PHE A 174 5.08 -0.02 -9.63
N ASP A 175 4.12 0.68 -10.23
CA ASP A 175 3.14 0.06 -11.13
C ASP A 175 3.72 -0.23 -12.54
N LEU A 176 4.87 0.37 -12.86
CA LEU A 176 5.53 0.20 -14.15
C LEU A 176 6.34 -1.11 -14.22
N ALA A 177 6.75 -1.68 -13.07
CA ALA A 177 7.60 -2.87 -13.03
C ALA A 177 6.86 -4.11 -13.58
N GLY A 178 5.60 -4.31 -13.21
CA GLY A 178 4.76 -5.40 -13.72
C GLY A 178 4.59 -5.33 -15.23
N ILE A 179 4.17 -4.15 -15.73
CA ILE A 179 3.98 -3.89 -17.16
C ILE A 179 5.28 -4.11 -17.93
N THR A 180 6.38 -3.51 -17.48
CA THR A 180 7.69 -3.62 -18.12
C THR A 180 8.17 -5.08 -18.17
N CYS A 181 8.08 -5.80 -17.06
CA CYS A 181 8.50 -7.20 -16.99
C CYS A 181 7.64 -8.11 -17.85
N GLY A 182 6.33 -7.85 -17.92
CA GLY A 182 5.41 -8.57 -18.79
C GLY A 182 5.72 -8.34 -20.26
N HIS A 183 5.85 -7.07 -20.68
CA HIS A 183 6.17 -6.68 -22.05
C HIS A 183 7.53 -7.24 -22.52
N PHE A 184 8.53 -7.31 -21.65
CA PHE A 184 9.83 -7.92 -21.96
C PHE A 184 9.89 -9.44 -21.77
N LEU A 185 8.74 -10.08 -21.51
CA LEU A 185 8.61 -11.54 -21.37
C LEU A 185 9.52 -12.15 -20.29
N VAL A 186 9.85 -11.37 -19.25
CA VAL A 186 10.67 -11.85 -18.11
C VAL A 186 10.01 -13.09 -17.50
N PRO A 187 10.75 -14.17 -17.17
CA PRO A 187 10.16 -15.36 -16.55
C PRO A 187 9.40 -15.04 -15.26
N PHE A 188 8.26 -15.70 -15.05
CA PHE A 188 7.37 -15.46 -13.91
C PHE A 188 8.11 -15.50 -12.57
N TRP A 189 8.91 -16.56 -12.31
CA TRP A 189 9.61 -16.71 -11.04
C TRP A 189 10.68 -15.65 -10.77
N THR A 190 11.30 -15.14 -11.83
CA THR A 190 12.27 -14.04 -11.72
C THR A 190 11.57 -12.75 -11.30
N PHE A 191 10.42 -12.46 -11.91
CA PHE A 191 9.61 -11.30 -11.59
C PHE A 191 8.96 -11.44 -10.20
N PHE A 192 8.18 -12.50 -9.97
CA PHE A 192 7.43 -12.70 -8.74
C PHE A 192 8.34 -12.89 -7.52
N GLY A 193 9.47 -13.60 -7.66
CA GLY A 193 10.43 -13.75 -6.57
C GLY A 193 11.08 -12.42 -6.17
N ALA A 194 11.48 -11.62 -7.16
CA ALA A 194 12.09 -10.31 -6.92
C ALA A 194 11.08 -9.32 -6.30
N THR A 195 9.84 -9.32 -6.78
CA THR A 195 8.77 -8.46 -6.24
C THR A 195 8.35 -8.88 -4.85
N LEU A 196 8.25 -10.19 -4.57
CA LEU A 196 7.94 -10.70 -3.24
C LEU A 196 8.99 -10.28 -2.20
N ILE A 197 10.28 -10.44 -2.50
CA ILE A 197 11.37 -10.02 -1.60
C ILE A 197 11.38 -8.50 -1.47
N GLY A 198 11.31 -7.78 -2.58
CA GLY A 198 11.32 -6.31 -2.57
C GLY A 198 10.18 -5.72 -1.75
N LYS A 199 8.98 -6.30 -1.86
CA LYS A 199 7.77 -5.76 -1.23
C LYS A 199 7.50 -6.30 0.16
N ALA A 200 7.52 -7.62 0.34
CA ALA A 200 7.15 -8.27 1.59
C ALA A 200 8.28 -8.27 2.63
N ILE A 201 9.52 -8.05 2.19
CA ILE A 201 10.69 -7.98 3.07
C ILE A 201 11.19 -6.53 3.08
N ILE A 202 11.83 -6.07 2.01
CA ILE A 202 12.60 -4.82 2.05
C ILE A 202 11.70 -3.59 2.27
N LYS A 203 10.79 -3.31 1.33
CA LYS A 203 9.87 -2.18 1.38
C LYS A 203 9.03 -2.19 2.65
N MET A 204 8.48 -3.36 3.00
CA MET A 204 7.68 -3.52 4.20
C MET A 204 8.46 -3.17 5.47
N HIS A 205 9.69 -3.66 5.62
CA HIS A 205 10.51 -3.33 6.79
C HIS A 205 10.85 -1.84 6.86
N ILE A 206 11.16 -1.21 5.73
CA ILE A 206 11.41 0.25 5.66
C ILE A 206 10.17 1.03 6.11
N GLN A 207 9.00 0.74 5.54
CA GLN A 207 7.74 1.41 5.88
C GLN A 207 7.35 1.19 7.35
N LYS A 208 7.48 -0.04 7.85
CA LYS A 208 7.20 -0.40 9.25
C LYS A 208 8.13 0.33 10.21
N ILE A 209 9.45 0.32 9.97
CA ILE A 209 10.43 1.00 10.82
C ILE A 209 10.15 2.50 10.85
N PHE A 210 9.86 3.10 9.70
CA PHE A 210 9.50 4.51 9.61
C PHE A 210 8.31 4.84 10.50
N VAL A 211 7.20 4.09 10.39
CA VAL A 211 6.00 4.32 11.22
C VAL A 211 6.31 4.15 12.71
N ILE A 212 7.00 3.08 13.12
CA ILE A 212 7.30 2.84 14.54
C ILE A 212 8.16 3.98 15.11
N ILE A 213 9.17 4.43 14.36
CA ILE A 213 10.03 5.56 14.76
C ILE A 213 9.21 6.85 14.90
N THR A 214 8.35 7.16 13.92
CA THR A 214 7.50 8.37 13.95
C THR A 214 6.54 8.41 15.14
N PHE A 215 6.11 7.26 15.65
CA PHE A 215 5.17 7.19 16.78
C PHE A 215 5.82 6.86 18.14
N SER A 216 7.14 6.68 18.17
CA SER A 216 7.92 6.47 19.40
C SER A 216 8.28 7.80 20.06
N LYS A 217 7.76 8.08 21.28
CA LYS A 217 8.03 9.35 22.00
C LYS A 217 9.54 9.62 22.11
N HIS A 218 10.26 8.62 22.62
CA HIS A 218 11.67 8.76 22.92
C HIS A 218 12.52 9.06 21.68
N ILE A 219 12.19 8.41 20.55
CA ILE A 219 12.96 8.58 19.31
C ILE A 219 12.55 9.88 18.60
N VAL A 220 11.27 10.25 18.65
CA VAL A 220 10.80 11.53 18.13
C VAL A 220 11.49 12.68 18.86
N GLU A 221 11.54 12.65 20.20
CA GLU A 221 12.21 13.67 21.01
C GLU A 221 13.70 13.78 20.68
N GLN A 222 14.38 12.65 20.48
CA GLN A 222 15.78 12.61 20.02
C GLN A 222 15.97 13.17 18.61
N MET A 223 15.08 12.85 17.67
CA MET A 223 15.10 13.39 16.30
C MET A 223 14.83 14.88 16.28
N VAL A 224 13.85 15.36 17.05
CA VAL A 224 13.50 16.76 17.21
C VAL A 224 14.69 17.54 17.79
N ALA A 225 15.38 16.98 18.79
CA ALA A 225 16.60 17.56 19.34
C ALA A 225 17.74 17.62 18.30
N PHE A 226 17.90 16.58 17.49
CA PHE A 226 18.91 16.55 16.42
C PHE A 226 18.61 17.55 15.30
N ILE A 227 17.33 17.71 14.91
CA ILE A 227 16.87 18.74 13.97
C ILE A 227 17.14 20.14 14.55
N GLY A 228 16.88 20.35 15.84
CA GLY A 228 17.18 21.59 16.55
C GLY A 228 18.67 21.95 16.58
N ALA A 229 19.57 20.95 16.50
CA ALA A 229 21.01 21.14 16.45
C ALA A 229 21.53 21.59 15.07
N VAL A 230 20.69 21.61 14.02
CA VAL A 230 21.09 22.07 12.68
C VAL A 230 21.14 23.60 12.63
N PRO A 231 22.32 24.21 12.41
CA PRO A 231 22.45 25.66 12.38
C PRO A 231 21.65 26.27 11.22
N GLY A 232 20.89 27.33 11.51
CA GLY A 232 20.13 28.12 10.53
C GLY A 232 18.64 27.74 10.38
N ILE A 233 18.32 26.45 10.30
CA ILE A 233 16.95 25.98 10.01
C ILE A 233 16.31 25.24 11.21
N GLY A 234 17.12 24.67 12.10
CA GLY A 234 16.69 23.80 13.20
C GLY A 234 15.60 24.39 14.10
N PRO A 235 15.79 25.57 14.72
CA PRO A 235 14.83 26.16 15.65
C PRO A 235 13.47 26.52 15.01
N SER A 236 13.47 26.78 13.70
CA SER A 236 12.27 27.14 12.94
C SER A 236 11.44 25.91 12.55
N LEU A 237 12.09 24.77 12.27
CA LEU A 237 11.43 23.51 11.95
C LEU A 237 11.06 22.67 13.18
N GLN A 238 11.75 22.85 14.32
CA GLN A 238 11.55 22.04 15.52
C GLN A 238 10.11 22.14 16.06
N LYS A 239 9.59 23.35 16.24
CA LYS A 239 8.25 23.60 16.77
C LYS A 239 7.11 23.05 15.91
N PRO A 240 7.00 23.38 14.60
CA PRO A 240 5.90 22.87 13.78
C PRO A 240 5.95 21.34 13.62
N PHE A 241 7.14 20.75 13.60
CA PHE A 241 7.28 19.31 13.52
C PHE A 241 6.84 18.60 14.81
N GLN A 242 7.21 19.15 15.97
CA GLN A 242 6.78 18.64 17.27
C GLN A 242 5.26 18.73 17.46
N GLU A 243 4.66 19.89 17.19
CA GLU A 243 3.20 20.11 17.30
C GLU A 243 2.42 19.17 16.35
N TYR A 244 2.90 18.97 15.12
CA TYR A 244 2.28 18.06 14.17
C TYR A 244 2.30 16.60 14.66
N LEU A 245 3.45 16.14 15.17
CA LEU A 245 3.59 14.78 15.67
C LEU A 245 2.74 14.53 16.92
N GLU A 246 2.70 15.49 17.85
CA GLU A 246 1.85 15.44 19.04
C GLU A 246 0.36 15.41 18.67
N ALA A 247 -0.07 16.22 17.69
CA ALA A 247 -1.46 16.24 17.23
C ALA A 247 -1.88 14.92 16.55
N GLN A 248 -1.00 14.32 15.73
CA GLN A 248 -1.26 13.00 15.12
C GLN A 248 -1.34 11.89 16.18
N ARG A 249 -0.45 11.94 17.18
CA ARG A 249 -0.42 10.99 18.29
C ARG A 249 -1.72 11.05 19.10
N GLN A 250 -2.18 12.24 19.49
CA GLN A 250 -3.40 12.41 20.29
C GLN A 250 -4.66 11.93 19.55
N LYS A 251 -4.75 12.16 18.23
CA LYS A 251 -5.87 11.67 17.40
C LYS A 251 -5.95 10.14 17.35
N LEU A 252 -4.82 9.45 17.39
CA LEU A 252 -4.76 7.99 17.39
C LEU A 252 -5.10 7.41 18.78
N HIS A 253 -4.72 8.10 19.86
CA HIS A 253 -5.03 7.70 21.24
C HIS A 253 -6.51 7.67 21.58
N HIS A 254 -7.24 8.73 21.21
CA HIS A 254 -8.70 8.79 21.44
C HIS A 254 -9.49 7.75 20.65
N LYS A 255 -8.91 7.14 19.61
CA LYS A 255 -9.56 6.04 18.88
C LYS A 255 -9.43 4.69 19.61
N SER A 256 -8.47 4.57 20.54
CA SER A 256 -8.21 3.34 21.31
C SER A 256 -9.01 3.29 22.62
N GLU A 257 -9.36 4.44 23.21
CA GLU A 257 -10.20 4.55 24.41
C GLU A 257 -11.65 4.86 24.02
N MET A 258 -12.50 3.83 23.95
CA MET A 258 -13.97 3.90 23.82
C MET A 258 -14.56 4.53 22.55
N GLY A 259 -15.42 3.75 21.89
CA GLY A 259 -16.31 4.18 20.80
C GLY A 259 -17.34 5.22 21.23
N THR A 260 -16.88 6.45 21.42
CA THR A 260 -17.71 7.64 21.58
C THR A 260 -17.60 8.45 20.29
N PRO A 261 -18.71 8.89 19.67
CA PRO A 261 -18.67 9.62 18.40
C PRO A 261 -18.10 11.01 18.67
N GLN A 262 -16.79 11.18 18.47
CA GLN A 262 -16.16 12.49 18.55
C GLN A 262 -16.27 13.18 17.19
N GLY A 263 -16.79 14.41 17.24
CA GLY A 263 -17.20 15.21 16.10
C GLY A 263 -16.18 15.23 14.97
N GLU A 264 -16.70 15.12 13.75
CA GLU A 264 -15.93 15.09 12.52
C GLU A 264 -14.88 16.20 12.51
N ASN A 265 -13.60 15.82 12.56
CA ASN A 265 -12.51 16.72 12.19
C ASN A 265 -12.86 17.26 10.81
N TRP A 266 -13.01 18.59 10.64
CA TRP A 266 -13.42 19.20 9.38
C TRP A 266 -12.56 18.72 8.18
N LEU A 267 -11.30 18.40 8.45
CA LEU A 267 -10.32 17.88 7.50
C LEU A 267 -10.57 16.39 7.16
N SER A 268 -10.99 15.57 8.13
CA SER A 268 -11.49 14.21 7.87
C SER A 268 -12.79 14.24 7.08
N TRP A 269 -13.73 15.12 7.43
CA TRP A 269 -14.98 15.29 6.68
C TRP A 269 -14.70 15.71 5.23
N MET A 270 -13.81 16.69 5.03
CA MET A 270 -13.39 17.12 3.70
C MET A 270 -12.74 15.98 2.91
N PHE A 271 -11.85 15.22 3.56
CA PHE A 271 -11.16 14.10 2.92
C PHE A 271 -12.12 12.95 2.57
N GLU A 272 -13.07 12.65 3.46
CA GLU A 272 -14.14 11.68 3.21
C GLU A 272 -15.02 12.11 2.03
N LYS A 273 -15.42 13.39 1.97
CA LYS A 273 -16.16 13.93 0.82
C LYS A 273 -15.34 13.89 -0.47
N LEU A 274 -14.05 14.19 -0.41
CA LEU A 274 -13.15 14.11 -1.57
C LEU A 274 -13.06 12.65 -2.07
N VAL A 275 -12.87 11.69 -1.17
CA VAL A 275 -12.83 10.25 -1.51
C VAL A 275 -14.16 9.81 -2.11
N VAL A 276 -15.30 10.20 -1.53
CA VAL A 276 -16.63 9.88 -2.08
C VAL A 276 -16.81 10.50 -3.47
N VAL A 277 -16.38 11.74 -3.69
CA VAL A 277 -16.42 12.37 -5.02
C VAL A 277 -15.53 11.63 -6.02
N MET A 278 -14.32 11.21 -5.63
CA MET A 278 -13.44 10.40 -6.47
C MET A 278 -14.06 9.04 -6.81
N VAL A 279 -14.68 8.36 -5.83
CA VAL A 279 -15.36 7.08 -6.04
C VAL A 279 -16.58 7.24 -6.95
N CYS A 280 -17.40 8.27 -6.74
CA CYS A 280 -18.53 8.59 -7.61
C CYS A 280 -18.06 8.92 -9.03
N TYR A 281 -17.00 9.72 -9.18
CA TYR A 281 -16.40 10.03 -10.47
C TYR A 281 -15.88 8.76 -11.16
N PHE A 282 -15.22 7.87 -10.41
CA PHE A 282 -14.74 6.59 -10.92
C PHE A 282 -15.89 5.69 -11.38
N ILE A 283 -16.97 5.58 -10.60
CA ILE A 283 -18.17 4.82 -11.00
C ILE A 283 -18.81 5.43 -12.24
N LEU A 284 -18.94 6.76 -12.31
CA LEU A 284 -19.45 7.44 -13.51
C LEU A 284 -18.55 7.21 -14.72
N SER A 285 -17.24 7.20 -14.54
CA SER A 285 -16.26 6.87 -15.58
C SER A 285 -16.44 5.43 -16.07
N ILE A 286 -16.63 4.46 -15.17
CA ILE A 286 -16.93 3.06 -15.52
C ILE A 286 -18.22 2.99 -16.31
N ILE A 287 -19.31 3.61 -15.86
CA ILE A 287 -20.59 3.59 -16.54
C ILE A 287 -20.47 4.22 -17.93
N ASN A 288 -19.76 5.34 -18.04
CA ASN A 288 -19.56 6.04 -19.31
C ASN A 288 -18.70 5.21 -20.28
N SER A 289 -17.64 4.57 -19.78
CA SER A 289 -16.81 3.63 -20.54
C SER A 289 -17.62 2.41 -21.00
N MET A 290 -18.44 1.82 -20.12
CA MET A 290 -19.35 0.72 -20.48
C MET A 290 -20.40 1.13 -21.51
N ALA A 291 -20.95 2.34 -21.39
CA ALA A 291 -21.90 2.89 -22.34
C ALA A 291 -21.26 3.12 -23.71
N GLN A 292 -20.04 3.67 -23.75
CA GLN A 292 -19.25 3.84 -24.97
C GLN A 292 -18.89 2.49 -25.60
N SER A 293 -18.43 1.52 -24.82
CA SER A 293 -18.14 0.16 -25.27
C SER A 293 -19.39 -0.51 -25.86
N TYR A 294 -20.54 -0.37 -25.21
CA TYR A 294 -21.80 -0.91 -25.70
C TYR A 294 -22.25 -0.24 -27.01
N ALA A 295 -22.14 1.08 -27.10
CA ALA A 295 -22.43 1.82 -28.33
C ALA A 295 -21.49 1.40 -29.48
N LYS A 296 -20.19 1.24 -29.21
CA LYS A 296 -19.18 0.80 -30.18
C LYS A 296 -19.48 -0.62 -30.68
N ARG A 297 -19.88 -1.55 -29.80
CA ARG A 297 -20.30 -2.92 -30.15
C ARG A 297 -21.55 -2.95 -31.03
N ILE A 298 -22.53 -2.10 -30.76
CA ILE A 298 -23.72 -1.96 -31.61
C ILE A 298 -23.34 -1.43 -32.98
N GLN A 299 -22.50 -0.39 -33.04
CA GLN A 299 -22.03 0.20 -34.29
C GLN A 299 -21.26 -0.82 -35.15
N GLN A 300 -20.38 -1.62 -34.54
CA GLN A 300 -19.65 -2.69 -35.22
C GLN A 300 -20.59 -3.78 -35.76
N ARG A 301 -21.61 -4.19 -34.99
CA ARG A 301 -22.63 -5.15 -35.47
C ARG A 301 -23.39 -4.60 -36.68
N LEU A 302 -23.85 -3.35 -36.62
CA LEU A 302 -24.56 -2.71 -37.73
C LEU A 302 -23.67 -2.62 -38.99
N ASN A 303 -22.41 -2.22 -38.82
CA ASN A 303 -21.45 -2.13 -39.92
C ASN A 303 -21.13 -3.52 -40.53
N SER A 304 -21.12 -4.59 -39.73
CA SER A 304 -20.93 -5.95 -40.22
C SER A 304 -22.16 -6.47 -40.98
N GLU A 305 -23.38 -6.13 -40.53
CA GLU A 305 -24.62 -6.49 -41.23
C GLU A 305 -24.74 -5.75 -42.58
N GLU A 306 -24.29 -4.49 -42.67
CA GLU A 306 -24.22 -3.74 -43.93
C GLU A 306 -23.22 -4.33 -44.93
N LYS A 307 -22.07 -4.84 -44.46
CA LYS A 307 -21.07 -5.48 -45.34
C LYS A 307 -21.47 -6.86 -45.86
N THR A 308 -22.52 -7.46 -45.31
CA THR A 308 -22.98 -8.81 -45.67
C THR A 308 -24.21 -8.79 -46.60
N LYS A 309 -24.71 -7.61 -46.96
CA LYS A 309 -25.75 -7.39 -47.98
C LYS A 309 -25.16 -6.86 -49.27
#